data_AF-A0A401RLH8-F1
#
_entry.id   AF-A0A401RLH8-F1
#
_cell.length_a   1.000
_cell.length_b   1.000
_cell.length_c   1.000
_cell.angle_alpha   90.00
_cell.angle_beta   90.00
_cell.angle_gamma   90.00
#
_symmetry.space_group_name_H-M   'P 1'
#
loop_
_entity.id
_entity.type
_entity.pdbx_description
1 polymer ?
#
loop_
_entity_poly.entity_id
_entity_poly.type
_entity_poly.pdbx_seq_one_letter_code
_entity_poly.pdbx_strand_id
1 'polypeptide(L)'
;MTGGFATIAGSVLGAYISFGISASSLIAASVMAAPCALALSKLSYPELEESKFMSQEGVKLDCGGEQNILEAASNGASASIGLVANIAVNLLAFLAILDFLNAALSWFGGMVDYPELSFQVICSYVFMPVAYMMGADWNDSFLVAELIGIKLFLNEFVAYQKLSVYQKNRLTGVEEFINGRKQWISVSTCRISKS
;
A
#
# COMPACT_ATOMS: atom_id res chain seq x y z
N MET A 1 12.02 2.22 -13.22
CA MET A 1 10.59 1.86 -13.11
C MET A 1 10.30 1.09 -11.83
N THR A 2 10.88 -0.10 -11.60
CA THR A 2 10.61 -0.94 -10.40
C THR A 2 10.74 -0.18 -9.08
N GLY A 3 11.79 0.64 -8.92
CA GLY A 3 11.97 1.45 -7.72
C GLY A 3 10.78 2.39 -7.42
N GLY A 4 10.17 2.99 -8.45
CA GLY A 4 9.04 3.92 -8.26
C GLY A 4 7.74 3.23 -7.83
N PHE A 5 7.53 1.97 -8.19
CA PHE A 5 6.37 1.18 -7.74
C PHE A 5 6.63 0.48 -6.38
N ALA A 6 7.90 0.27 -6.02
CA ALA A 6 8.26 -0.37 -4.76
C ALA A 6 8.23 0.60 -3.57
N THR A 7 8.45 1.89 -3.81
CA THR A 7 8.51 2.93 -2.78
C THR A 7 7.23 3.77 -2.73
N ILE A 8 7.10 4.56 -1.66
CA ILE A 8 6.05 5.55 -1.48
C ILE A 8 6.70 6.94 -1.57
N ALA A 9 6.01 7.90 -2.18
CA ALA A 9 6.47 9.29 -2.21
C ALA A 9 6.40 9.94 -0.81
N GLY A 10 7.39 10.75 -0.46
CA GLY A 10 7.39 11.50 0.80
C GLY A 10 6.19 12.43 0.96
N SER A 11 5.63 12.93 -0.14
CA SER A 11 4.43 13.78 -0.15
C SER A 11 3.19 13.10 0.43
N VAL A 12 3.03 11.79 0.22
CA VAL A 12 1.87 11.02 0.71
C VAL A 12 2.15 10.28 2.02
N LEU A 13 3.43 10.16 2.40
CA LEU A 13 3.86 9.57 3.67
C LEU A 13 3.17 10.25 4.88
N GLY A 14 3.10 11.58 4.87
CA GLY A 14 2.46 12.36 5.93
C GLY A 14 0.96 12.06 6.06
N ALA A 15 0.27 11.78 4.95
CA ALA A 15 -1.13 11.40 4.96
C ALA A 15 -1.34 10.06 5.68
N TYR A 16 -0.47 9.07 5.45
CA TYR A 16 -0.58 7.77 6.14
C TYR A 16 -0.26 7.87 7.63
N ILE A 17 0.68 8.73 8.02
CA ILE A 17 0.93 9.02 9.43
C ILE A 17 -0.30 9.65 10.08
N SER A 18 -1.00 10.54 9.37
CA SER A 18 -2.25 11.15 9.87
C SER A 18 -3.38 10.14 10.10
N PHE A 19 -3.36 9.00 9.38
CA PHE A 19 -4.29 7.89 9.61
C PHE A 19 -3.96 7.07 10.87
N GLY A 20 -2.86 7.37 11.57
CA GLY A 20 -2.44 6.66 12.79
C GLY A 20 -1.43 5.52 12.53
N ILE A 21 -0.94 5.40 11.30
CA ILE A 21 0.08 4.41 10.95
C ILE A 21 1.43 4.81 11.53
N SER A 22 2.18 3.84 12.05
CA SER A 22 3.49 4.06 12.65
C SER A 22 4.47 4.69 11.65
N ALA A 23 4.90 5.92 11.94
CA ALA A 23 5.90 6.63 11.13
C ALA A 23 7.23 5.87 11.03
N SER A 24 7.68 5.25 12.14
CA SER A 24 8.91 4.45 12.15
C SER A 24 8.83 3.26 11.18
N SER A 25 7.67 2.60 11.12
CA SER A 25 7.45 1.47 10.20
C SER A 25 7.42 1.93 8.74
N LEU A 26 6.77 3.08 8.45
CA LEU A 26 6.71 3.63 7.09
C LEU A 26 8.09 4.10 6.58
N ILE A 27 8.87 4.76 7.44
CA ILE A 27 10.23 5.21 7.09
C ILE A 27 11.14 4.00 6.89
N ALA A 28 11.11 3.01 7.79
CA ALA A 28 11.88 1.78 7.65
C ALA A 28 11.54 1.04 6.35
N ALA A 29 10.26 0.86 6.05
CA ALA A 29 9.80 0.23 4.82
C ALA A 29 10.28 0.99 3.56
N SER A 30 10.22 2.32 3.58
CA SER A 30 10.66 3.15 2.44
C SER A 30 12.16 3.01 2.17
N VAL A 31 12.98 2.98 3.23
CA VAL A 31 14.44 2.78 3.10
C VAL A 31 14.77 1.37 2.62
N MET A 32 14.07 0.34 3.14
CA MET A 32 14.27 -1.06 2.74
C MET A 32 13.81 -1.35 1.31
N ALA A 33 12.83 -0.60 0.79
CA ALA A 33 12.30 -0.79 -0.55
C ALA A 33 13.33 -0.47 -1.66
N ALA A 34 14.24 0.48 -1.45
CA ALA A 34 15.26 0.84 -2.44
C ALA A 34 16.21 -0.33 -2.79
N PRO A 35 16.93 -0.97 -1.84
CA PRO A 35 17.77 -2.13 -2.14
C PRO A 35 16.95 -3.35 -2.59
N CYS A 36 15.74 -3.54 -2.05
CA CYS A 36 14.86 -4.65 -2.47
C CYS A 36 14.42 -4.51 -3.93
N ALA A 37 14.05 -3.30 -4.37
CA ALA A 37 13.67 -3.04 -5.75
C ALA A 37 14.83 -3.27 -6.71
N LEU A 38 16.06 -2.91 -6.32
CA LEU A 38 17.26 -3.16 -7.12
C LEU A 38 17.54 -4.67 -7.22
N ALA A 39 17.49 -5.39 -6.10
CA ALA A 39 17.67 -6.85 -6.10
C ALA A 39 16.62 -7.56 -6.97
N LEU A 40 15.34 -7.25 -6.78
CA LEU A 40 14.25 -7.87 -7.55
C LEU A 40 14.29 -7.50 -9.03
N SER A 41 14.60 -6.25 -9.37
CA SER A 41 14.71 -5.84 -10.78
C SER A 41 15.87 -6.53 -11.47
N LYS A 42 17.04 -6.65 -10.83
CA LYS A 42 18.21 -7.34 -11.41
C LYS A 42 18.09 -8.86 -11.41
N LEU A 43 17.30 -9.44 -10.51
CA LEU A 43 16.96 -10.86 -10.55
C LEU A 43 15.98 -11.16 -11.69
N SER A 44 14.96 -10.32 -11.87
CA SER A 44 13.93 -10.51 -12.90
C SER A 44 14.40 -10.11 -14.30
N TYR A 45 15.23 -9.07 -14.39
CA TYR A 45 15.77 -8.52 -15.62
C TYR A 45 17.25 -8.12 -15.42
N PRO A 46 18.18 -9.08 -15.56
CA PRO A 46 19.61 -8.83 -15.37
C PRO A 46 20.17 -7.91 -16.47
N GLU A 47 21.19 -7.14 -16.13
CA GLU A 47 21.88 -6.29 -17.11
C GLU A 47 22.80 -7.14 -17.99
N LEU A 48 22.65 -7.03 -19.30
CA LEU A 48 23.48 -7.75 -20.27
C LEU A 48 24.45 -6.84 -21.03
N GLU A 49 24.27 -5.52 -20.93
CA GLU A 49 25.06 -4.50 -21.64
C GLU A 49 25.98 -3.74 -20.67
N GLU A 50 27.03 -3.11 -21.19
CA GLU A 50 27.85 -2.20 -20.39
C GLU A 50 27.11 -0.89 -20.07
N SER A 51 27.22 -0.46 -18.81
CA SER A 51 26.58 0.77 -18.36
C SER A 51 27.18 1.99 -19.06
N LYS A 52 26.30 2.77 -19.71
CA LYS A 52 26.65 4.05 -20.36
C LYS A 52 27.14 5.13 -19.38
N PHE A 53 27.06 4.88 -18.06
CA PHE A 53 27.40 5.82 -16.99
C PHE A 53 28.76 5.57 -16.33
N MET A 54 29.66 4.79 -16.94
CA MET A 54 31.02 4.60 -16.44
C MET A 54 32.00 5.74 -16.79
N SER A 55 31.65 6.66 -17.68
CA SER A 55 32.44 7.85 -18.01
C SER A 55 32.07 9.06 -17.12
N GLN A 56 33.06 9.90 -16.76
CA GLN A 56 32.90 11.05 -15.87
C GLN A 56 31.92 12.15 -16.36
N GLU A 57 31.41 12.04 -17.59
CA GLU A 57 30.47 13.00 -18.18
C GLU A 57 28.99 12.64 -17.92
N GLY A 58 28.72 11.51 -17.26
CA GLY A 58 27.40 10.86 -17.26
C GLY A 58 26.34 11.39 -16.31
N VAL A 59 26.63 12.30 -15.38
CA VAL A 59 25.63 12.73 -14.38
C VAL A 59 25.36 14.23 -14.54
N LYS A 60 24.54 14.58 -15.52
CA LYS A 60 23.87 15.89 -15.55
C LYS A 60 22.78 15.87 -14.49
N LEU A 61 23.13 16.28 -13.28
CA LEU A 61 22.14 16.69 -12.28
C LEU A 61 21.50 17.96 -12.81
N ASP A 62 20.20 17.89 -13.11
CA ASP A 62 19.41 19.05 -13.44
C ASP A 62 19.24 19.86 -12.14
N CYS A 63 20.11 20.84 -11.93
CA CYS A 63 19.97 21.78 -10.84
C CYS A 63 18.75 22.65 -11.19
N GLY A 64 17.65 22.47 -10.45
CA GLY A 64 16.43 23.23 -10.68
C GLY A 64 16.69 24.74 -10.73
N GLY A 65 16.01 25.44 -11.65
CA GLY A 65 16.21 26.88 -11.91
C GLY A 65 15.70 27.82 -10.80
N GLU A 66 15.47 27.30 -9.61
CA GLU A 66 14.95 28.03 -8.45
C GLU A 66 16.02 28.93 -7.85
N GLN A 67 15.73 30.22 -7.69
CA GLN A 67 16.75 31.19 -7.24
C GLN A 67 16.86 31.26 -5.71
N ASN A 68 15.83 30.82 -4.99
CA ASN A 68 15.79 30.89 -3.53
C ASN A 68 14.84 29.83 -2.91
N ILE A 69 14.96 29.65 -1.59
CA ILE A 69 14.20 28.64 -0.83
C ILE A 69 12.68 28.91 -0.90
N LEU A 70 12.26 30.18 -0.94
CA LEU A 70 10.85 30.56 -1.03
C LEU A 70 10.24 30.19 -2.39
N GLU A 71 10.98 30.41 -3.48
CA GLU A 71 10.59 30.05 -4.84
C GLU A 71 10.44 28.54 -4.97
N ALA A 72 11.42 27.77 -4.50
CA ALA A 72 11.36 26.30 -4.48
C ALA A 72 10.16 25.78 -3.66
N ALA A 73 9.88 26.40 -2.50
CA ALA A 73 8.72 26.04 -1.68
C ALA A 73 7.38 26.37 -2.37
N SER A 74 7.28 27.54 -2.99
CA SER A 74 6.09 27.99 -3.73
C SER A 74 5.83 27.12 -4.96
N ASN A 75 6.87 26.76 -5.70
CA ASN A 75 6.77 25.90 -6.88
C ASN A 75 6.41 24.46 -6.49
N GLY A 76 6.98 23.93 -5.40
CA GLY A 76 6.57 22.65 -4.83
C GLY A 76 5.10 22.62 -4.39
N ALA A 77 4.62 23.68 -3.73
CA ALA A 77 3.21 23.82 -3.34
C ALA A 77 2.29 23.88 -4.57
N SER A 78 2.67 24.66 -5.59
CA SER A 78 1.90 24.81 -6.83
C SER A 78 1.82 23.49 -7.62
N ALA A 79 2.93 22.76 -7.73
CA ALA A 79 2.96 21.44 -8.36
C ALA A 79 2.10 20.41 -7.61
N SER A 80 2.00 20.54 -6.28
CA SER A 80 1.19 19.63 -5.45
C SER A 80 -0.32 19.77 -5.69
N ILE A 81 -0.80 20.93 -6.14
CA ILE A 81 -2.23 21.16 -6.41
C ILE A 81 -2.76 20.14 -7.43
N GLY A 82 -2.08 20.02 -8.57
CA GLY A 82 -2.48 19.08 -9.62
C GLY A 82 -2.35 17.62 -9.18
N LEU A 83 -1.30 17.30 -8.43
CA LEU A 83 -1.09 15.95 -7.89
C LEU A 83 -2.20 15.54 -6.92
N VAL A 84 -2.56 16.40 -5.96
CA VAL A 84 -3.62 16.12 -4.99
C VAL A 84 -4.98 16.05 -5.67
N ALA A 85 -5.27 16.94 -6.63
CA ALA A 85 -6.51 16.89 -7.40
C ALA A 85 -6.66 15.56 -8.16
N ASN A 86 -5.61 15.10 -8.84
CA ASN A 86 -5.61 13.83 -9.55
C ASN A 86 -5.80 12.63 -8.61
N ILE A 87 -5.14 12.63 -7.45
CA ILE A 87 -5.31 11.58 -6.44
C ILE A 87 -6.77 11.54 -5.96
N ALA A 88 -7.35 12.69 -5.62
CA ALA A 88 -8.73 12.78 -5.12
C ALA A 88 -9.76 12.29 -6.14
N VAL A 89 -9.64 12.72 -7.40
CA VAL A 89 -10.56 12.31 -8.48
C VAL A 89 -10.43 10.83 -8.80
N ASN A 90 -9.19 10.31 -8.90
CA ASN A 90 -8.98 8.89 -9.14
C ASN A 90 -9.52 8.03 -7.99
N LEU A 91 -9.31 8.45 -6.74
CA LEU A 91 -9.87 7.78 -5.56
C LEU A 91 -11.40 7.69 -5.63
N LEU A 92 -12.07 8.81 -5.94
CA LEU A 92 -13.54 8.83 -6.10
C LEU A 92 -14.00 7.86 -7.19
N ALA A 93 -13.33 7.86 -8.35
CA ALA A 93 -13.67 6.96 -9.45
C ALA A 93 -13.48 5.49 -9.07
N PHE A 94 -12.35 5.13 -8.45
CA PHE A 94 -12.07 3.76 -8.03
C PHE A 94 -13.01 3.27 -6.92
N LEU A 95 -13.37 4.12 -5.95
CA LEU A 95 -14.35 3.76 -4.93
C LEU A 95 -15.73 3.53 -5.53
N ALA A 96 -16.17 4.37 -6.47
CA ALA A 96 -17.44 4.18 -7.15
C ALA A 96 -17.47 2.85 -7.95
N ILE A 97 -16.38 2.53 -8.65
CA ILE A 97 -16.26 1.26 -9.38
C ILE A 97 -16.23 0.07 -8.41
N LEU A 98 -15.52 0.18 -7.29
CA LEU A 98 -15.46 -0.86 -6.28
C LEU A 98 -16.85 -1.15 -5.68
N ASP A 99 -17.58 -0.10 -5.32
CA ASP A 99 -18.93 -0.23 -4.76
C ASP A 99 -19.90 -0.82 -5.79
N PHE A 100 -19.77 -0.43 -7.06
CA PHE A 100 -20.50 -1.04 -8.16
C PHE A 100 -20.19 -2.53 -8.31
N LEU A 101 -18.89 -2.90 -8.31
CA LEU A 101 -18.47 -4.30 -8.39
C LEU A 101 -18.95 -5.11 -7.18
N ASN A 102 -18.90 -4.53 -5.99
CA ASN A 102 -19.40 -5.17 -4.78
C ASN A 102 -20.92 -5.38 -4.83
N ALA A 103 -21.68 -4.40 -5.30
CA ALA A 103 -23.12 -4.55 -5.48
C ALA A 103 -23.45 -5.63 -6.53
N ALA A 104 -22.71 -5.66 -7.64
CA ALA A 104 -22.88 -6.68 -8.67
C ALA A 104 -22.53 -8.08 -8.14
N LEU A 105 -21.39 -8.22 -7.45
CA LEU A 105 -20.95 -9.49 -6.85
C LEU A 105 -21.91 -9.96 -5.75
N SER A 106 -22.43 -9.06 -4.92
CA SER A 106 -23.43 -9.37 -3.91
C SER A 106 -24.74 -9.84 -4.55
N TRP A 107 -25.16 -9.22 -5.66
CA TRP A 107 -26.32 -9.68 -6.43
C TRP A 107 -26.12 -11.08 -7.01
N PHE A 108 -24.98 -11.35 -7.65
CA PHE A 108 -24.63 -12.70 -8.13
C PHE A 108 -24.51 -13.71 -6.99
N GLY A 109 -23.89 -13.32 -5.88
CA GLY A 109 -23.75 -14.12 -4.67
C GLY A 109 -25.11 -14.48 -4.07
N GLY A 110 -26.06 -13.56 -4.08
CA GLY A 110 -27.44 -13.81 -3.66
C GLY A 110 -28.15 -14.88 -4.50
N MET A 111 -27.75 -15.10 -5.76
CA MET A 111 -28.30 -16.19 -6.59
C MET A 111 -27.82 -17.57 -6.16
N VAL A 112 -26.74 -17.65 -5.38
CA VAL A 112 -26.14 -18.89 -4.85
C VAL A 112 -26.15 -18.92 -3.32
N ASP A 113 -27.07 -18.19 -2.68
CA ASP A 113 -27.23 -18.07 -1.23
C ASP A 113 -25.99 -17.53 -0.47
N TYR A 114 -25.15 -16.73 -1.15
CA TYR A 114 -23.96 -16.09 -0.58
C TYR A 114 -23.90 -14.58 -0.88
N PRO A 115 -24.80 -13.76 -0.28
CA PRO A 115 -24.90 -12.32 -0.57
C PRO A 115 -23.70 -11.51 -0.03
N GLU A 116 -22.87 -12.08 0.84
CA GLU A 116 -21.65 -11.43 1.37
C GLU A 116 -20.48 -11.40 0.38
N LEU A 117 -20.67 -11.93 -0.84
CA LEU A 117 -19.65 -11.91 -1.87
C LEU A 117 -19.27 -10.47 -2.22
N SER A 118 -17.99 -10.16 -2.08
CA SER A 118 -17.42 -8.86 -2.42
C SER A 118 -16.06 -9.04 -3.07
N PHE A 119 -15.61 -8.01 -3.77
CA PHE A 119 -14.29 -7.97 -4.39
C PHE A 119 -13.18 -8.21 -3.36
N GLN A 120 -13.36 -7.66 -2.15
CA GLN A 120 -12.47 -7.83 -1.02
C GLN A 120 -12.37 -9.30 -0.57
N VAL A 121 -13.50 -10.00 -0.48
CA VAL A 121 -13.53 -11.43 -0.13
C VAL A 121 -12.83 -12.26 -1.21
N ILE A 122 -13.04 -11.96 -2.49
CA ILE A 122 -12.32 -12.64 -3.57
C ILE A 122 -10.81 -12.42 -3.43
N CYS A 123 -10.40 -11.17 -3.21
CA CYS A 123 -9.00 -10.81 -2.97
C CYS A 123 -8.41 -11.53 -1.76
N SER A 124 -9.16 -11.64 -0.66
CA SER A 124 -8.67 -12.30 0.55
C SER A 124 -8.34 -13.76 0.30
N TYR A 125 -9.17 -14.50 -0.44
CA TYR A 125 -8.88 -15.90 -0.80
C TYR A 125 -7.73 -16.03 -1.79
N VAL A 126 -7.67 -15.17 -2.81
CA VAL A 126 -6.63 -15.21 -3.85
C VAL A 126 -5.24 -14.90 -3.28
N PHE A 127 -5.14 -13.88 -2.41
CA PHE A 127 -3.86 -13.44 -1.85
C PHE A 127 -3.53 -14.06 -0.49
N MET A 128 -4.40 -14.91 0.08
CA MET A 128 -4.12 -15.59 1.36
C MET A 128 -2.78 -16.33 1.36
N PRO A 129 -2.40 -17.10 0.32
CA PRO A 129 -1.11 -17.78 0.31
C PRO A 129 0.07 -16.79 0.37
N VAL A 130 -0.06 -15.63 -0.28
CA VAL A 130 0.97 -14.59 -0.27
C VAL A 130 1.08 -13.96 1.13
N ALA A 131 -0.04 -13.62 1.74
CA ALA A 131 -0.08 -13.07 3.09
C ALA A 131 0.54 -14.03 4.13
N TYR A 132 0.23 -15.32 4.02
CA TYR A 132 0.79 -16.35 4.89
C TYR A 132 2.30 -16.53 4.67
N MET A 133 2.78 -16.54 3.42
CA MET A 133 4.22 -16.59 3.12
C MET A 133 4.99 -15.37 3.61
N MET A 134 4.33 -14.22 3.76
CA MET A 134 4.92 -13.02 4.38
C MET A 134 5.01 -13.09 5.92
N GLY A 135 4.52 -14.18 6.52
CA GLY A 135 4.61 -14.43 7.97
C GLY A 135 3.38 -14.00 8.77
N ALA A 136 2.24 -13.72 8.12
CA ALA A 136 0.98 -13.50 8.83
C ALA A 136 0.50 -14.81 9.49
N ASP A 137 -0.15 -14.71 10.66
CA ASP A 137 -0.82 -15.85 11.27
C ASP A 137 -1.94 -16.36 10.35
N TRP A 138 -2.21 -17.67 10.36
CA TRP A 138 -3.25 -18.27 9.53
C TRP A 138 -4.61 -17.57 9.71
N ASN A 139 -4.95 -17.22 10.95
CA ASN A 139 -6.22 -16.56 11.27
C ASN A 139 -6.30 -15.10 10.80
N ASP A 140 -5.15 -14.45 10.63
CA ASP A 140 -5.04 -13.06 10.17
C ASP A 140 -4.77 -12.95 8.67
N SER A 141 -4.32 -14.04 8.04
CA SER A 141 -3.86 -14.06 6.65
C SER A 141 -4.93 -13.61 5.68
N PHE A 142 -6.21 -13.91 5.93
CA PHE A 142 -7.32 -13.44 5.10
C PHE A 142 -7.51 -11.92 5.17
N LEU A 143 -7.41 -11.31 6.36
CA LEU A 143 -7.51 -9.85 6.52
C LEU A 143 -6.30 -9.14 5.91
N VAL A 144 -5.10 -9.71 6.05
CA VAL A 144 -3.88 -9.16 5.44
C VAL A 144 -3.95 -9.28 3.91
N ALA A 145 -4.42 -10.42 3.40
CA ALA A 145 -4.61 -10.64 1.96
C ALA A 145 -5.63 -9.70 1.34
N GLU A 146 -6.70 -9.38 2.06
CA GLU A 146 -7.66 -8.36 1.66
C GLU A 146 -6.97 -7.00 1.46
N LEU A 147 -6.14 -6.58 2.42
CA LEU A 147 -5.40 -5.31 2.32
C LEU A 147 -4.40 -5.31 1.14
N ILE A 148 -3.74 -6.44 0.88
CA ILE A 148 -2.84 -6.62 -0.26
C ILE A 148 -3.63 -6.47 -1.58
N GLY A 149 -4.80 -7.10 -1.69
CA GLY A 149 -5.64 -7.00 -2.87
C GLY A 149 -6.19 -5.60 -3.12
N ILE A 150 -6.67 -4.93 -2.06
CA ILE A 150 -7.11 -3.52 -2.13
C ILE A 150 -5.95 -2.63 -2.59
N LYS A 151 -4.75 -2.83 -2.04
CA LYS A 151 -3.56 -2.06 -2.46
C LYS A 151 -3.24 -2.26 -3.94
N LEU A 152 -3.33 -3.49 -4.44
CA LEU A 152 -2.92 -3.85 -5.80
C LEU A 152 -3.92 -3.35 -6.86
N PHE A 153 -5.22 -3.49 -6.59
CA PHE A 153 -6.26 -3.18 -7.58
C PHE A 153 -6.86 -1.77 -7.45
N LEU A 154 -6.80 -1.16 -6.26
CA LEU A 154 -7.33 0.18 -6.03
C LEU A 154 -6.20 1.17 -5.84
N ASN A 155 -5.61 1.17 -4.63
CA ASN A 155 -4.41 1.92 -4.27
C ASN A 155 -4.06 1.68 -2.79
N GLU A 156 -2.87 2.13 -2.42
CA GLU A 156 -2.37 2.11 -1.07
C GLU A 156 -3.13 3.05 -0.10
N PHE A 157 -3.74 4.13 -0.58
CA PHE A 157 -4.49 5.08 0.27
C PHE A 157 -5.70 4.41 0.93
N VAL A 158 -6.53 3.73 0.14
CA VAL A 158 -7.71 3.00 0.61
C VAL A 158 -7.29 1.83 1.50
N ALA A 159 -6.20 1.14 1.15
CA ALA A 159 -5.66 0.06 1.97
C ALA A 159 -5.20 0.56 3.36
N TYR A 160 -4.47 1.68 3.43
CA TYR A 160 -4.04 2.25 4.71
C TYR A 160 -5.20 2.80 5.55
N GLN A 161 -6.21 3.38 4.93
CA GLN A 161 -7.43 3.80 5.63
C GLN A 161 -8.17 2.61 6.24
N LYS A 162 -8.23 1.47 5.55
CA LYS A 162 -8.83 0.25 6.12
C LYS A 162 -7.98 -0.35 7.23
N LEU A 163 -6.66 -0.35 7.05
CA LEU A 163 -5.72 -0.79 8.08
C LEU A 163 -5.82 0.04 9.37
N SER A 164 -6.01 1.35 9.26
CA SER A 164 -6.18 2.21 10.45
C SER A 164 -7.46 1.89 11.22
N VAL A 165 -8.54 1.48 10.55
CA VAL A 165 -9.76 0.98 11.20
C VAL A 165 -9.47 -0.28 12.01
N TYR A 166 -8.77 -1.27 11.42
CA TYR A 166 -8.37 -2.48 12.15
C TYR A 166 -7.46 -2.18 13.35
N GLN A 167 -6.53 -1.23 13.20
CA GLN A 167 -5.67 -0.81 14.31
C GLN A 167 -6.49 -0.12 15.42
N LYS A 168 -7.44 0.75 15.05
CA LYS A 168 -8.33 1.43 15.99
C LYS A 168 -9.20 0.44 16.75
N ASN A 169 -9.84 -0.50 16.06
CA ASN A 169 -10.68 -1.54 16.68
C ASN A 169 -9.93 -2.32 17.77
N ARG A 170 -8.67 -2.65 17.49
CA ARG A 170 -7.78 -3.30 18.47
C ARG A 170 -7.50 -2.41 19.68
N LEU A 171 -7.16 -1.13 19.46
CA LEU A 171 -6.85 -0.19 20.53
C LEU A 171 -8.06 0.14 21.41
N THR A 172 -9.26 0.14 20.83
CA THR A 172 -10.52 0.34 21.56
C THR A 172 -11.00 -0.91 22.30
N GLY A 173 -10.33 -2.06 22.13
CA GLY A 173 -10.70 -3.30 22.80
C GLY A 173 -11.99 -3.94 22.28
N VAL A 174 -12.31 -3.76 20.99
CA VAL A 174 -13.46 -4.40 20.36
C VAL A 174 -13.25 -5.91 20.35
N GLU A 175 -14.32 -6.69 20.52
CA GLU A 175 -14.27 -8.15 20.43
C GLU A 175 -13.60 -8.61 19.14
N GLU A 176 -12.77 -9.65 19.25
CA GLU A 176 -11.97 -10.14 18.12
C GLU A 176 -12.85 -10.64 16.98
N PHE A 177 -13.98 -11.27 17.29
CA PHE A 177 -14.94 -11.78 16.32
C PHE A 177 -16.33 -11.22 16.57
N ILE A 178 -16.93 -10.63 15.54
CA ILE A 178 -18.33 -10.21 15.54
C ILE A 178 -19.00 -10.87 14.34
N ASN A 179 -20.05 -11.65 14.58
CA ASN A 179 -20.78 -12.41 13.56
C ASN A 179 -19.87 -13.29 12.68
N GLY A 180 -18.91 -13.97 13.29
CA GLY A 180 -17.95 -14.83 12.59
C GLY A 180 -16.88 -14.10 11.78
N ARG A 181 -16.89 -12.75 11.76
CA ARG A 181 -15.87 -11.94 11.10
C ARG A 181 -14.89 -11.35 12.09
N LYS A 182 -13.60 -11.50 11.78
CA LYS A 182 -12.51 -10.96 12.60
C LYS A 182 -12.41 -9.44 12.43
N GLN A 183 -12.28 -8.71 13.53
CA GLN A 183 -12.41 -7.24 13.57
C GLN A 183 -11.09 -6.48 13.57
N TRP A 184 -9.98 -7.15 13.87
CA TRP A 184 -8.64 -6.56 13.90
C TRP A 184 -7.55 -7.61 13.69
N ILE A 185 -6.37 -7.14 13.27
CA ILE A 185 -5.18 -7.98 13.02
C ILE A 185 -4.34 -8.02 14.29
N SER A 186 -3.92 -9.22 14.70
CA SER A 186 -3.09 -9.39 15.89
C SER A 186 -1.70 -8.78 15.70
N VAL A 187 -1.10 -8.28 16.77
CA VAL A 187 0.32 -7.94 16.72
C VAL A 187 1.05 -9.27 16.86
N SER A 188 1.58 -9.78 15.76
CA SER A 188 2.56 -10.85 15.81
C SER A 188 3.84 -10.24 16.39
N THR A 189 3.96 -10.24 17.72
CA THR A 189 5.27 -10.08 18.35
C THR A 189 6.09 -11.23 17.80
N CYS A 190 7.15 -10.93 17.06
CA CYS A 190 8.09 -11.95 16.64
C CYS A 190 8.43 -12.78 17.88
N ARG A 191 7.92 -14.01 17.95
CA ARG A 191 8.42 -15.01 18.89
C ARG A 191 9.81 -15.36 18.39
N ILE A 192 10.76 -14.47 18.61
CA ILE A 192 12.12 -14.89 18.82
C ILE A 192 12.02 -15.71 20.09
N SER A 193 11.84 -17.02 19.89
CA SER A 193 12.05 -18.06 20.88
C SER A 193 13.25 -17.64 21.73
N LYS A 194 13.00 -17.23 22.97
CA LYS A 194 14.01 -17.38 24.02
C LYS A 194 14.19 -18.89 24.19
N SER A 195 15.09 -19.48 23.40
CA SER A 195 15.74 -20.74 23.75
C SER A 195 17.04 -20.40 24.44
#